data_AF-A0A2E8CAL9-F1
#
_entry.id   AF-A0A2E8CAL9-F1
#
_cell.length_a   1.000
_cell.length_b   1.000
_cell.length_c   1.000
_cell.angle_alpha   90.00
_cell.angle_beta   90.00
_cell.angle_gamma   90.00
#
_symmetry.space_group_name_H-M   'P 1'
#
loop_
_entity.id
_entity.type
_entity.pdbx_description
1 polymer ?
#
loop_
_entity_poly.entity_id
_entity_poly.type
_entity_poly.pdbx_seq_one_letter_code
_entity_poly.pdbx_strand_id
1 'polypeptide(L)'
;SNIEFRANFRQPQVEGRFLGLVVETNCDFEISGSRLTEGALTDSAIITCDEFGLASIEIAGLDRTLIDTLVSISWLDGSRTERLITASEGRLDLASVEPAIPIYFSIGLTHLLLGYDHILFVLMLLYLVRTRVMIVWVVTGFTVAHSITLALSAYELLSLSQSSVEAVIAASIVLLAYENLQTKPGLSHRFPVIISFGFGLLHGLGFAGALKEIGLPDQSQIAALFLFNLGIEVGQLAIVVVVLGLLGLVRYKIARRIQTLPVYFVGGTASYWFLERIWLILIPAL
;
A
#
# COMPACT_ATOMS: atom_id res chain seq x y z
N SER A 1 39.71 -4.82 14.46
CA SER A 1 39.09 -6.13 14.16
C SER A 1 38.04 -5.95 13.09
N ASN A 2 37.99 -6.82 12.08
CA ASN A 2 36.99 -6.68 11.01
C ASN A 2 35.59 -7.02 11.55
N ILE A 3 34.59 -6.24 11.15
CA ILE A 3 33.19 -6.43 11.50
C ILE A 3 32.50 -7.05 10.29
N GLU A 4 31.89 -8.22 10.46
CA GLU A 4 31.18 -8.92 9.40
C GLU A 4 29.67 -8.79 9.58
N PHE A 5 28.96 -8.52 8.48
CA PHE A 5 27.50 -8.56 8.40
C PHE A 5 27.06 -9.60 7.37
N ARG A 6 25.94 -10.26 7.64
CA ARG A 6 25.26 -11.08 6.64
C ARG A 6 24.14 -10.28 6.02
N ALA A 7 24.19 -10.08 4.71
CA ALA A 7 23.18 -9.37 3.95
C ALA A 7 22.36 -10.34 3.09
N ASN A 8 21.06 -10.08 3.00
CA ASN A 8 20.19 -10.70 2.02
C ASN A 8 19.49 -9.58 1.27
N PHE A 9 19.74 -9.49 -0.04
CA PHE A 9 19.10 -8.52 -0.92
C PHE A 9 18.05 -9.24 -1.75
N ARG A 10 16.78 -8.84 -1.60
CA ARG A 10 15.66 -9.43 -2.34
C ARG A 10 15.13 -8.42 -3.34
N GLN A 11 15.24 -8.75 -4.62
CA GLN A 11 14.77 -7.90 -5.70
C GLN A 11 13.53 -8.52 -6.35
N PRO A 12 12.40 -7.78 -6.43
CA PRO A 12 11.19 -8.26 -7.09
C PRO A 12 11.39 -8.37 -8.61
N GLN A 13 10.54 -9.19 -9.25
CA GLN A 13 10.50 -9.37 -10.69
C GLN A 13 9.29 -8.61 -11.26
N VAL A 14 9.53 -7.73 -12.23
CA VAL A 14 8.46 -6.99 -12.92
C VAL A 14 8.37 -7.53 -14.34
N GLU A 15 7.21 -8.09 -14.70
CA GLU A 15 6.96 -8.69 -16.03
C GLU A 15 8.03 -9.70 -16.49
N GLY A 16 8.50 -10.54 -15.56
CA GLY A 16 9.52 -11.54 -15.87
C GLY A 16 10.96 -10.99 -15.95
N ARG A 17 11.18 -9.69 -15.70
CA ARG A 17 12.52 -9.06 -15.72
C ARG A 17 12.94 -8.56 -14.35
N PHE A 18 14.25 -8.61 -14.11
CA PHE A 18 14.91 -8.04 -12.95
C PHE A 18 15.25 -6.57 -13.22
N LEU A 19 15.16 -5.74 -12.18
CA LEU A 19 15.51 -4.32 -12.24
C LEU A 19 17.02 -4.08 -12.34
N GLY A 20 17.84 -5.11 -12.11
CA GLY A 20 19.31 -5.04 -12.22
C GLY A 20 19.93 -4.11 -11.20
N LEU A 21 19.35 -4.04 -9.99
CA LEU A 21 19.83 -3.21 -8.89
C LEU A 21 21.06 -3.85 -8.27
N VAL A 22 22.02 -3.02 -7.87
CA VAL A 22 23.26 -3.47 -7.23
C VAL A 22 23.39 -2.82 -5.87
N VAL A 23 23.74 -3.60 -4.86
CA VAL A 23 24.01 -3.09 -3.51
C VAL A 23 25.46 -2.61 -3.44
N GLU A 24 25.65 -1.34 -3.13
CA GLU A 24 26.94 -0.73 -2.87
C GLU A 24 27.01 -0.28 -1.41
N THR A 25 28.17 -0.44 -0.77
CA THR A 25 28.36 -0.04 0.63
C THR A 25 29.74 0.58 0.80
N ASN A 26 30.00 1.19 1.97
CA ASN A 26 31.34 1.66 2.34
C ASN A 26 32.31 0.52 2.74
N CYS A 27 31.90 -0.74 2.55
CA CYS A 27 32.61 -1.94 2.97
C CYS A 27 32.69 -2.94 1.80
N ASP A 28 33.52 -3.98 1.94
CA ASP A 28 33.61 -5.04 0.93
C ASP A 28 32.34 -5.89 0.95
N PHE A 29 31.71 -6.05 -0.21
CA PHE A 29 30.46 -6.80 -0.38
C PHE A 29 30.72 -8.02 -1.27
N GLU A 30 30.70 -9.22 -0.68
CA GLU A 30 30.97 -10.47 -1.39
C GLU A 30 29.70 -11.34 -1.47
N ILE A 31 29.22 -11.60 -2.69
CA ILE A 31 28.06 -12.46 -2.92
C ILE A 31 28.43 -13.91 -2.65
N SER A 32 27.76 -14.51 -1.67
CA SER A 32 27.95 -15.90 -1.24
C SER A 32 26.99 -16.88 -1.91
N GLY A 33 25.87 -16.40 -2.45
CA GLY A 33 24.92 -17.22 -3.20
C GLY A 33 23.68 -16.45 -3.67
N SER A 34 23.02 -17.00 -4.68
CA SER A 34 21.80 -16.42 -5.29
C SER A 34 20.70 -17.46 -5.34
N ARG A 35 19.49 -17.09 -4.94
CA ARG A 35 18.29 -17.95 -4.98
C ARG A 35 17.19 -17.27 -5.77
N LEU A 36 16.71 -17.97 -6.79
CA LEU A 36 15.56 -17.53 -7.59
C LEU A 36 14.26 -18.16 -7.08
N THR A 37 13.22 -17.34 -6.95
CA THR A 37 11.83 -17.74 -6.71
C THR A 37 10.93 -17.16 -7.79
N GLU A 38 9.69 -17.65 -7.94
CA GLU A 38 8.75 -17.20 -8.98
C GLU A 38 8.47 -15.69 -8.99
N GLY A 39 8.71 -14.98 -7.88
CA GLY A 39 8.45 -13.53 -7.80
C GLY A 39 9.66 -12.67 -7.42
N ALA A 40 10.82 -13.24 -7.12
CA ALA A 40 11.99 -12.48 -6.67
C ALA A 40 13.31 -13.24 -6.81
N LEU A 41 14.38 -12.49 -7.07
CA LEU A 41 15.76 -12.92 -6.91
C LEU A 41 16.26 -12.50 -5.52
N THR A 42 16.82 -13.43 -4.76
CA THR A 42 17.43 -13.14 -3.46
C THR A 42 18.93 -13.46 -3.50
N ASP A 43 19.77 -12.45 -3.34
CA ASP A 43 21.21 -12.57 -3.20
C ASP A 43 21.63 -12.53 -1.73
N SER A 44 22.39 -13.52 -1.29
CA SER A 44 22.99 -13.58 0.03
C SER A 44 24.46 -13.18 -0.06
N ALA A 45 24.89 -12.21 0.73
CA ALA A 45 26.24 -11.68 0.72
C ALA A 45 26.82 -11.54 2.14
N ILE A 46 28.15 -11.49 2.21
CA ILE A 46 28.89 -11.15 3.42
C ILE A 46 29.47 -9.75 3.20
N ILE A 47 29.22 -8.85 4.15
CA ILE A 47 29.77 -7.50 4.16
C ILE A 47 30.89 -7.45 5.19
N THR A 48 32.11 -7.13 4.77
CA THR A 48 33.28 -7.05 5.65
C THR A 48 33.72 -5.61 5.77
N CYS A 49 33.61 -5.05 6.97
CA CYS A 49 33.95 -3.67 7.28
C CYS A 49 35.21 -3.59 8.17
N ASP A 50 35.93 -2.48 8.02
CA ASP A 50 36.99 -2.07 8.94
C ASP A 50 36.42 -1.63 10.31
N GLU A 51 37.28 -1.13 11.22
CA GLU A 51 36.91 -0.77 12.59
C GLU A 51 35.82 0.32 12.70
N PHE A 52 35.57 1.06 11.62
CA PHE A 52 34.53 2.09 11.53
C PHE A 52 33.12 1.53 11.28
N GLY A 53 33.00 0.25 10.92
CA GLY A 53 31.72 -0.42 10.69
C GLY A 53 30.99 0.03 9.43
N LEU A 54 29.76 -0.47 9.27
CA LEU A 54 28.87 -0.11 8.17
C LEU A 54 28.27 1.28 8.42
N ALA A 55 28.52 2.22 7.52
CA ALA A 55 28.09 3.61 7.63
C ALA A 55 27.03 3.96 6.58
N SER A 56 27.09 3.37 5.38
CA SER A 56 26.15 3.67 4.31
C SER A 56 25.83 2.48 3.42
N ILE A 57 24.58 2.42 2.97
CA ILE A 57 24.08 1.43 2.02
C ILE A 57 23.44 2.19 0.85
N GLU A 58 23.84 1.86 -0.37
CA GLU A 58 23.35 2.45 -1.60
C GLU A 58 22.83 1.35 -2.53
N ILE A 59 21.72 1.61 -3.22
CA ILE A 59 21.14 0.71 -4.20
C ILE A 59 21.27 1.37 -5.57
N ALA A 60 22.36 1.04 -6.28
CA ALA A 60 22.65 1.62 -7.58
C ALA A 60 21.55 1.27 -8.58
N GLY A 61 21.01 2.29 -9.25
CA GLY A 61 19.92 2.19 -10.23
C GLY A 61 18.52 2.29 -9.62
N LEU A 62 18.37 2.42 -8.30
CA LEU A 62 17.07 2.58 -7.65
C LEU A 62 16.37 3.90 -8.04
N ASP A 63 17.16 4.95 -8.30
CA ASP A 63 16.74 6.26 -8.82
C ASP A 63 15.99 6.21 -10.15
N ARG A 64 16.19 5.13 -10.90
CA ARG A 64 15.52 4.88 -12.19
C ARG A 64 14.21 4.12 -12.03
N THR A 65 13.83 3.81 -10.80
CA THR A 65 12.65 3.04 -10.46
C THR A 65 11.65 3.88 -9.67
N LEU A 66 10.44 3.36 -9.50
CA LEU A 66 9.40 3.94 -8.63
C LEU A 66 9.25 3.13 -7.32
N ILE A 67 10.23 2.28 -7.00
CA ILE A 67 10.16 1.38 -5.85
C ILE A 67 11.10 1.83 -4.74
N ASP A 68 10.62 1.74 -3.50
CA ASP A 68 11.44 1.97 -2.32
C ASP A 68 12.00 0.64 -1.80
N THR A 69 13.18 0.68 -1.18
CA THR A 69 13.83 -0.51 -0.62
C THR A 69 13.82 -0.49 0.90
N LEU A 70 13.24 -1.51 1.52
CA LEU A 70 13.27 -1.71 2.97
C LEU A 70 14.59 -2.35 3.39
N VAL A 71 15.36 -1.64 4.22
CA VAL A 71 16.58 -2.14 4.84
C VAL A 71 16.27 -2.52 6.29
N SER A 72 16.55 -3.76 6.65
CA SER A 72 16.38 -4.27 8.00
C SER A 72 17.73 -4.77 8.54
N ILE A 73 18.25 -4.11 9.57
CA ILE A 73 19.52 -4.45 10.21
C ILE A 73 19.21 -5.06 11.58
N SER A 74 19.68 -6.29 11.80
CA SER A 74 19.65 -6.95 13.10
C SER A 74 21.05 -6.95 13.68
N TRP A 75 21.22 -6.28 14.82
CA TRP A 75 22.51 -6.15 15.52
C TRP A 75 22.71 -7.31 16.50
N LEU A 76 23.97 -7.54 16.91
CA LEU A 76 24.34 -8.62 17.85
C LEU A 76 23.73 -8.45 19.25
N ASP A 77 23.38 -7.21 19.63
CA ASP A 77 22.70 -6.89 20.89
C ASP A 77 21.19 -7.24 20.84
N GLY A 78 20.70 -7.77 19.71
CA GLY A 78 19.30 -8.09 19.48
C GLY A 78 18.45 -6.89 19.06
N SER A 79 19.01 -5.68 19.00
CA SER A 79 18.30 -4.52 18.47
C SER A 79 18.13 -4.68 16.96
N ARG A 80 16.95 -4.30 16.45
CA ARG A 80 16.63 -4.31 15.03
C ARG A 80 16.28 -2.91 14.59
N THR A 81 16.90 -2.46 13.51
CA THR A 81 16.69 -1.14 12.93
C THR A 81 16.18 -1.30 11.51
N GLU A 82 14.99 -0.76 11.26
CA GLU A 82 14.39 -0.72 9.92
C GLU A 82 14.49 0.70 9.36
N ARG A 83 14.88 0.80 8.09
CA ARG A 83 15.06 2.05 7.35
C ARG A 83 14.60 1.87 5.92
N LEU A 84 14.14 2.94 5.29
CA LEU A 84 13.76 2.95 3.88
C LEU A 84 14.83 3.66 3.08
N ILE A 85 15.26 3.08 1.97
CA ILE A 85 15.94 3.80 0.91
C ILE A 85 14.87 4.19 -0.10
N THR A 86 14.59 5.48 -0.20
CA THR A 86 13.62 5.97 -1.17
C THR A 86 14.21 5.93 -2.58
N ALA A 87 13.37 5.75 -3.60
CA ALA A 87 13.80 5.81 -4.99
C ALA A 87 14.52 7.13 -5.31
N SER A 88 14.06 8.26 -4.75
CA SER A 88 14.67 9.57 -4.99
C SER A 88 16.08 9.75 -4.43
N GLU A 89 16.41 9.09 -3.33
CA GLU A 89 17.72 9.25 -2.67
C GLU A 89 18.70 8.14 -3.05
N GLY A 90 18.21 6.89 -3.24
CA GLY A 90 19.04 5.74 -3.63
C GLY A 90 20.04 5.28 -2.57
N ARG A 91 20.23 6.04 -1.49
CA ARG A 91 21.25 5.84 -0.47
C ARG A 91 20.69 6.06 0.93
N LEU A 92 21.17 5.29 1.90
CA LEU A 92 20.90 5.41 3.33
C LEU A 92 22.21 5.60 4.09
N ASP A 93 22.31 6.70 4.85
CA ASP A 93 23.38 6.91 5.82
C ASP A 93 22.91 6.50 7.23
N LEU A 94 23.56 5.49 7.80
CA LEU A 94 23.20 4.87 9.09
C LEU A 94 23.48 5.77 10.30
N ALA A 95 24.32 6.78 10.13
CA ALA A 95 24.63 7.77 11.15
C ALA A 95 23.54 8.85 11.32
N SER A 96 22.57 8.94 10.39
CA SER A 96 21.51 9.94 10.44
C SER A 96 20.50 9.64 11.57
N VAL A 97 20.25 10.66 12.42
CA VAL A 97 19.29 10.63 13.54
C VAL A 97 18.02 11.36 13.13
N GLU A 98 17.41 10.97 12.02
CA GLU A 98 16.06 11.45 11.68
C GLU A 98 15.04 10.72 12.57
N PRO A 99 14.02 11.40 13.11
CA PRO A 99 12.93 10.73 13.80
C PRO A 99 12.24 9.78 12.82
N ALA A 100 12.47 8.48 12.98
CA ALA A 100 11.84 7.47 12.16
C ALA A 100 10.33 7.49 12.45
N ILE A 101 9.55 8.11 11.56
CA ILE A 101 8.14 7.74 11.41
C ILE A 101 8.13 6.21 11.23
N PRO A 102 7.29 5.46 11.95
CA PRO A 102 7.29 4.01 11.80
C PRO A 102 7.11 3.66 10.34
N ILE A 103 8.08 2.96 9.74
CA ILE A 103 8.19 2.79 8.30
C ILE A 103 6.90 2.27 7.66
N TYR A 104 6.26 1.31 8.35
CA TYR A 104 4.98 0.74 7.93
C TYR A 104 3.82 1.73 7.96
N PHE A 105 3.82 2.70 8.87
CA PHE A 105 2.84 3.79 8.85
C PHE A 105 2.98 4.64 7.58
N SER A 106 4.20 4.99 7.20
CA SER A 106 4.47 5.74 5.96
C SER A 106 4.08 4.93 4.71
N ILE A 107 4.39 3.63 4.71
CA ILE A 107 3.98 2.70 3.64
C ILE A 107 2.45 2.65 3.53
N GLY A 108 1.73 2.58 4.66
CA GLY A 108 0.26 2.58 4.68
C GLY A 108 -0.34 3.88 4.14
N LEU A 109 0.22 5.02 4.55
CA LEU A 109 -0.21 6.33 4.06
C LEU A 109 0.03 6.47 2.55
N THR A 110 1.21 6.09 2.08
CA THR A 110 1.60 6.18 0.66
C THR A 110 0.79 5.20 -0.19
N HIS A 111 0.55 3.98 0.31
CA HIS A 111 -0.32 3.01 -0.35
C HIS A 111 -1.73 3.59 -0.60
N LEU A 112 -2.31 4.26 0.39
CA LEU A 112 -3.60 4.93 0.21
C LEU A 112 -3.53 6.05 -0.85
N LEU A 113 -2.49 6.87 -0.83
CA LEU A 113 -2.37 8.02 -1.73
C LEU A 113 -2.08 7.62 -3.18
N LEU A 114 -1.37 6.51 -3.39
CA LEU A 114 -1.09 5.95 -4.72
C LEU A 114 -2.20 5.00 -5.20
N GLY A 115 -2.98 4.43 -4.28
CA GLY A 115 -4.17 3.63 -4.55
C GLY A 115 -5.34 4.50 -5.00
N TYR A 116 -5.42 4.79 -6.30
CA TYR A 116 -6.50 5.63 -6.83
C TYR A 116 -7.90 5.06 -6.54
N ASP A 117 -8.05 3.74 -6.54
CA ASP A 117 -9.26 3.03 -6.12
C ASP A 117 -9.70 3.42 -4.71
N HIS A 118 -8.78 3.51 -3.76
CA HIS A 118 -9.06 3.92 -2.39
C HIS A 118 -9.51 5.38 -2.30
N ILE A 119 -8.86 6.28 -3.04
CA ILE A 119 -9.26 7.69 -3.10
C ILE A 119 -10.68 7.79 -3.68
N LEU A 120 -10.94 7.13 -4.81
CA LEU A 120 -12.25 7.16 -5.46
C LEU A 120 -13.33 6.55 -4.56
N PHE A 121 -13.01 5.49 -3.83
CA PHE A 121 -13.90 4.88 -2.84
C PHE A 121 -14.26 5.85 -1.71
N VAL A 122 -13.27 6.48 -1.07
CA VAL A 122 -13.49 7.48 -0.02
C VAL A 122 -14.34 8.65 -0.53
N LEU A 123 -14.08 9.12 -1.76
CA LEU A 123 -14.90 10.16 -2.39
C LEU A 123 -16.36 9.72 -2.55
N MET A 124 -16.63 8.48 -2.96
CA MET A 124 -18.01 7.97 -3.07
C MET A 124 -18.69 7.81 -1.70
N LEU A 125 -17.95 7.47 -0.65
CA LEU A 125 -18.48 7.42 0.71
C LEU A 125 -18.94 8.80 1.21
N LEU A 126 -18.25 9.87 0.81
CA LEU A 126 -18.66 11.25 1.15
C LEU A 126 -20.00 11.64 0.52
N TYR A 127 -20.37 11.05 -0.63
CA TYR A 127 -21.70 11.24 -1.21
C TYR A 127 -22.76 10.39 -0.49
N LEU A 128 -22.36 9.21 -0.01
CA LEU A 128 -23.25 8.25 0.63
C LEU A 128 -23.72 8.70 2.03
N VAL A 129 -22.82 9.33 2.79
CA VAL A 129 -23.01 9.62 4.22
C VAL A 129 -23.07 11.12 4.49
N ARG A 130 -24.09 11.55 5.24
CA ARG A 130 -24.34 12.99 5.50
C ARG A 130 -23.73 13.54 6.77
N THR A 131 -23.45 12.72 7.79
CA THR A 131 -22.98 13.20 9.09
C THR A 131 -21.50 12.89 9.27
N ARG A 132 -20.74 13.85 9.83
CA ARG A 132 -19.30 13.71 10.07
C ARG A 132 -18.96 12.49 10.93
N VAL A 133 -19.77 12.23 11.96
CA VAL A 133 -19.59 11.07 12.85
C VAL A 133 -19.78 9.76 12.10
N MET A 134 -20.76 9.66 11.19
CA MET A 134 -20.98 8.44 10.43
C MET A 134 -19.86 8.22 9.41
N ILE A 135 -19.26 9.28 8.84
CA ILE A 135 -18.09 9.12 7.96
C ILE A 135 -16.95 8.42 8.70
N VAL A 136 -16.67 8.83 9.95
CA VAL A 136 -15.65 8.18 10.78
C VAL A 136 -15.96 6.70 10.97
N TRP A 137 -17.19 6.34 11.38
CA TRP A 137 -17.56 4.94 11.56
C TRP A 137 -17.45 4.09 10.28
N VAL A 138 -17.74 4.68 9.12
CA VAL A 138 -17.67 4.02 7.82
C VAL A 138 -16.22 3.80 7.39
N VAL A 139 -15.36 4.82 7.57
CA VAL A 139 -13.92 4.73 7.31
C VAL A 139 -13.27 3.72 8.25
N THR A 140 -13.48 3.85 9.56
CA THR A 140 -12.95 2.91 10.55
C THR A 140 -13.46 1.49 10.32
N GLY A 141 -14.74 1.32 9.96
CA GLY A 141 -15.31 0.01 9.62
C GLY A 141 -14.63 -0.64 8.42
N PHE A 142 -14.30 0.15 7.40
CA PHE A 142 -13.51 -0.30 6.25
C PHE A 142 -12.11 -0.74 6.68
N THR A 143 -11.39 0.10 7.43
CA THR A 143 -10.00 -0.19 7.84
C THR A 143 -9.91 -1.40 8.76
N VAL A 144 -10.87 -1.58 9.67
CA VAL A 144 -10.94 -2.77 10.53
C VAL A 144 -11.11 -4.03 9.67
N ALA A 145 -12.04 -4.01 8.73
CA ALA A 145 -12.24 -5.14 7.82
C ALA A 145 -11.01 -5.42 6.94
N HIS A 146 -10.42 -4.36 6.39
CA HIS A 146 -9.18 -4.42 5.63
C HIS A 146 -8.04 -5.04 6.44
N SER A 147 -7.89 -4.63 7.70
CA SER A 147 -6.88 -5.18 8.62
C SER A 147 -7.05 -6.68 8.82
N ILE A 148 -8.30 -7.15 8.93
CA ILE A 148 -8.61 -8.58 9.11
C ILE A 148 -8.15 -9.38 7.89
N THR A 149 -8.55 -8.99 6.69
CA THR A 149 -8.21 -9.78 5.49
C THR A 149 -6.75 -9.65 5.10
N LEU A 150 -6.14 -8.49 5.33
CA LEU A 150 -4.69 -8.32 5.15
C LEU A 150 -3.91 -9.23 6.11
N ALA A 151 -4.32 -9.32 7.39
CA ALA A 151 -3.69 -10.23 8.34
C ALA A 151 -3.87 -11.69 7.92
N LEU A 152 -5.07 -12.11 7.49
CA LEU A 152 -5.32 -13.46 7.00
C LEU A 152 -4.41 -13.81 5.81
N SER A 153 -4.24 -12.88 4.87
CA SER A 153 -3.34 -13.10 3.73
C SER A 153 -1.87 -13.05 4.11
N ALA A 154 -1.48 -12.22 5.08
CA ALA A 154 -0.10 -12.15 5.57
C ALA A 154 0.33 -13.45 6.30
N TYR A 155 -0.63 -14.18 6.89
CA TYR A 155 -0.43 -15.53 7.43
C TYR A 155 -0.67 -16.65 6.39
N GLU A 156 -0.83 -16.29 5.11
CA GLU A 156 -1.09 -17.20 4.00
C GLU A 156 -2.34 -18.09 4.19
N LEU A 157 -3.29 -17.69 5.04
CA LEU A 157 -4.54 -18.41 5.29
C LEU A 157 -5.56 -18.21 4.17
N LEU A 158 -5.44 -17.12 3.42
CA LEU A 158 -6.32 -16.78 2.31
C LEU A 158 -5.52 -16.17 1.16
N SER A 159 -5.60 -16.80 -0.01
CA SER A 159 -5.01 -16.31 -1.25
C SER A 159 -6.05 -16.33 -2.37
N LEU A 160 -6.15 -15.21 -3.09
CA LEU A 160 -6.98 -15.07 -4.29
C LEU A 160 -6.12 -14.43 -5.39
N SER A 161 -6.49 -14.65 -6.64
CA SER A 161 -5.80 -13.98 -7.74
C SER A 161 -6.04 -12.48 -7.69
N GLN A 162 -4.96 -11.70 -7.85
CA GLN A 162 -4.98 -10.25 -7.77
C GLN A 162 -6.00 -9.63 -8.75
N SER A 163 -6.04 -10.12 -9.99
CA SER A 163 -7.01 -9.65 -11.00
C SER A 163 -8.47 -9.81 -10.56
N SER A 164 -8.81 -10.90 -9.86
CA SER A 164 -10.17 -11.13 -9.36
C SER A 164 -10.52 -10.15 -8.25
N VAL A 165 -9.58 -9.90 -7.34
CA VAL A 165 -9.78 -8.95 -6.25
C VAL A 165 -9.95 -7.54 -6.80
N GLU A 166 -9.07 -7.11 -7.70
CA GLU A 166 -9.14 -5.79 -8.34
C GLU A 166 -10.45 -5.59 -9.13
N ALA A 167 -10.95 -6.63 -9.81
CA ALA A 167 -12.27 -6.57 -10.45
C ALA A 167 -13.38 -6.33 -9.44
N VAL A 168 -13.39 -7.05 -8.31
CA VAL A 168 -14.42 -6.88 -7.27
C VAL A 168 -14.33 -5.51 -6.60
N ILE A 169 -13.11 -5.00 -6.37
CA ILE A 169 -12.86 -3.63 -5.90
C ILE A 169 -13.48 -2.61 -6.87
N ALA A 170 -13.19 -2.70 -8.16
CA ALA A 170 -13.76 -1.81 -9.17
C ALA A 170 -15.30 -1.90 -9.21
N ALA A 171 -15.87 -3.10 -9.12
CA ALA A 171 -17.31 -3.31 -9.06
C ALA A 171 -17.95 -2.66 -7.82
N SER A 172 -17.27 -2.65 -6.67
CA SER A 172 -17.75 -1.98 -5.47
C SER A 172 -17.91 -0.47 -5.65
N ILE A 173 -16.94 0.17 -6.33
CA ILE A 173 -16.97 1.60 -6.65
C ILE A 173 -18.08 1.90 -7.66
N VAL A 174 -18.28 1.04 -8.66
CA VAL A 174 -19.42 1.15 -9.59
C VAL A 174 -20.75 1.08 -8.85
N LEU A 175 -20.91 0.14 -7.91
CA LEU A 175 -22.13 0.03 -7.10
C LEU A 175 -22.38 1.30 -6.28
N LEU A 176 -21.36 1.86 -5.62
CA LEU A 176 -21.49 3.10 -4.87
C LEU A 176 -21.83 4.30 -5.78
N ALA A 177 -21.19 4.41 -6.94
CA ALA A 177 -21.50 5.46 -7.91
C ALA A 177 -22.95 5.34 -8.41
N TYR A 178 -23.39 4.14 -8.75
CA TYR A 178 -24.77 3.86 -9.15
C TYR A 178 -25.76 4.25 -8.06
N GLU A 179 -25.57 3.78 -6.82
CA GLU A 179 -26.46 4.11 -5.71
C GLU A 179 -26.53 5.63 -5.45
N ASN A 180 -25.41 6.35 -5.53
CA ASN A 180 -25.36 7.80 -5.30
C ASN A 180 -26.09 8.62 -6.41
N LEU A 181 -26.32 8.04 -7.58
CA LEU A 181 -27.12 8.67 -8.65
C LEU A 181 -28.63 8.43 -8.47
N GLN A 182 -29.03 7.46 -7.64
CA GLN A 182 -30.44 7.14 -7.43
C GLN A 182 -31.13 8.15 -6.53
N THR A 183 -32.43 8.36 -6.77
CA THR A 183 -33.27 9.23 -5.93
C THR A 183 -33.75 8.53 -4.67
N LYS A 184 -33.90 7.20 -4.72
CA LYS A 184 -34.28 6.37 -3.58
C LYS A 184 -33.01 5.82 -2.91
N PRO A 185 -32.92 5.84 -1.57
CA PRO A 185 -31.76 5.29 -0.87
C PRO A 185 -31.65 3.79 -1.11
N GLY A 186 -30.49 3.34 -1.56
CA GLY A 186 -30.14 1.93 -1.71
C GLY A 186 -29.69 1.29 -0.40
N LEU A 187 -29.11 0.09 -0.51
CA LEU A 187 -28.66 -0.67 0.66
C LEU A 187 -27.45 0.00 1.31
N SER A 188 -26.54 0.54 0.50
CA SER A 188 -25.33 1.24 0.95
C SER A 188 -25.70 2.50 1.73
N HIS A 189 -26.78 3.18 1.35
CA HIS A 189 -27.29 4.34 2.10
C HIS A 189 -27.91 3.96 3.45
N ARG A 190 -28.55 2.78 3.52
CA ARG A 190 -29.27 2.33 4.71
C ARG A 190 -28.34 1.69 5.75
N PHE A 191 -27.31 0.99 5.29
CA PHE A 191 -26.34 0.29 6.14
C PHE A 191 -24.89 0.61 5.74
N PRO A 192 -24.49 1.89 5.75
CA PRO A 192 -23.22 2.31 5.18
C PRO A 192 -22.02 1.66 5.86
N VAL A 193 -22.06 1.47 7.18
CA VAL A 193 -20.95 0.83 7.93
C VAL A 193 -20.80 -0.64 7.56
N ILE A 194 -21.92 -1.38 7.42
CA ILE A 194 -21.89 -2.81 7.08
C ILE A 194 -21.37 -3.01 5.66
N ILE A 195 -21.83 -2.18 4.72
CA ILE A 195 -21.38 -2.25 3.33
C ILE A 195 -19.90 -1.85 3.22
N SER A 196 -19.48 -0.79 3.91
CA SER A 196 -18.08 -0.36 3.95
C SER A 196 -17.17 -1.43 4.57
N PHE A 197 -17.62 -2.09 5.64
CA PHE A 197 -16.93 -3.24 6.23
C PHE A 197 -16.80 -4.38 5.22
N GLY A 198 -17.88 -4.73 4.49
CA GLY A 198 -17.84 -5.75 3.45
C GLY A 198 -16.83 -5.43 2.33
N PHE A 199 -16.78 -4.16 1.89
CA PHE A 199 -15.79 -3.72 0.91
C PHE A 199 -14.37 -3.71 1.46
N GLY A 200 -14.18 -3.34 2.73
CA GLY A 200 -12.88 -3.40 3.40
C GLY A 200 -12.30 -4.82 3.42
N LEU A 201 -13.13 -5.84 3.68
CA LEU A 201 -12.71 -7.24 3.60
C LEU A 201 -12.14 -7.56 2.21
N LEU A 202 -12.84 -7.15 1.15
CA LEU A 202 -12.44 -7.41 -0.23
C LEU A 202 -11.19 -6.62 -0.62
N HIS A 203 -11.07 -5.36 -0.21
CA HIS A 203 -9.90 -4.52 -0.49
C HIS A 203 -8.63 -5.05 0.16
N GLY A 204 -8.68 -5.53 1.41
CA GLY A 204 -7.49 -6.03 2.12
C GLY A 204 -6.80 -7.21 1.42
N LEU A 205 -7.53 -7.95 0.58
CA LEU A 205 -6.98 -9.03 -0.24
C LEU A 205 -6.16 -8.51 -1.43
N GLY A 206 -6.43 -7.29 -1.91
CA GLY A 206 -5.76 -6.71 -3.08
C GLY A 206 -4.31 -6.33 -2.79
N PHE A 207 -4.00 -6.02 -1.53
CA PHE A 207 -2.65 -5.62 -1.11
C PHE A 207 -1.78 -6.79 -0.61
N ALA A 208 -2.34 -7.99 -0.47
CA ALA A 208 -1.64 -9.16 0.03
C ALA A 208 -0.36 -9.50 -0.76
N GLY A 209 -0.41 -9.40 -2.09
CA GLY A 209 0.74 -9.67 -2.98
C GLY A 209 1.88 -8.68 -2.75
N ALA A 210 1.57 -7.38 -2.76
CA ALA A 210 2.54 -6.32 -2.52
C ALA A 210 3.21 -6.43 -1.14
N LEU A 211 2.46 -6.83 -0.10
CA LEU A 211 3.03 -7.00 1.23
C LEU A 211 4.01 -8.19 1.31
N LYS A 212 3.78 -9.25 0.53
CA LYS A 212 4.69 -10.39 0.39
C LYS A 212 5.98 -10.01 -0.35
N GLU A 213 5.91 -9.03 -1.25
CA GLU A 213 7.07 -8.45 -1.94
C GLU A 213 7.88 -7.53 -1.01
N ILE A 214 7.20 -6.65 -0.25
CA ILE A 214 7.84 -5.73 0.71
C ILE A 214 8.58 -6.49 1.83
N GLY A 215 8.06 -7.65 2.24
CA GLY A 215 8.69 -8.50 3.27
C GLY A 215 8.44 -7.97 4.67
N LEU A 216 7.49 -8.57 5.38
CA LEU A 216 7.24 -8.25 6.78
C LEU A 216 8.29 -8.89 7.70
N PRO A 217 8.59 -8.28 8.85
CA PRO A 217 9.53 -8.85 9.80
C PRO A 217 8.82 -9.95 10.60
N ASP A 218 9.35 -11.18 10.58
CA ASP A 218 8.71 -12.35 11.21
C ASP A 218 8.33 -12.16 12.69
N GLN A 219 9.11 -11.37 13.44
CA GLN A 219 8.90 -11.16 14.88
C GLN A 219 8.00 -9.95 15.21
N SER A 220 7.79 -9.02 14.28
CA SER A 220 7.03 -7.77 14.49
C SER A 220 5.90 -7.58 13.47
N GLN A 221 5.51 -8.65 12.77
CA GLN A 221 4.49 -8.66 11.73
C GLN A 221 3.17 -7.98 12.16
N ILE A 222 2.69 -8.26 13.37
CA ILE A 222 1.46 -7.66 13.92
C ILE A 222 1.60 -6.14 14.08
N ALA A 223 2.75 -5.69 14.61
CA ALA A 223 3.00 -4.26 14.80
C ALA A 223 3.13 -3.54 13.45
N ALA A 224 3.80 -4.16 12.47
CA ALA A 224 3.90 -3.66 11.11
C ALA A 224 2.51 -3.52 10.45
N LEU A 225 1.68 -4.56 10.51
CA LEU A 225 0.30 -4.55 10.00
C LEU A 225 -0.56 -3.48 10.69
N PHE A 226 -0.43 -3.33 12.01
CA PHE A 226 -1.13 -2.31 12.77
C PHE A 226 -0.74 -0.90 12.32
N LEU A 227 0.57 -0.61 12.25
CA LEU A 227 1.08 0.69 11.81
C LEU A 227 0.69 1.00 10.37
N PHE A 228 0.74 0.01 9.49
CA PHE A 228 0.27 0.13 8.11
C PHE A 228 -1.20 0.54 8.03
N ASN A 229 -2.10 -0.18 8.71
CA ASN A 229 -3.52 0.16 8.68
C ASN A 229 -3.81 1.48 9.42
N LEU A 230 -3.01 1.85 10.42
CA LEU A 230 -3.10 3.16 11.06
C LEU A 230 -2.73 4.28 10.07
N GLY A 231 -1.72 4.07 9.22
CA GLY A 231 -1.37 4.97 8.12
C GLY A 231 -2.53 5.15 7.13
N ILE A 232 -3.20 4.05 6.77
CA ILE A 232 -4.40 4.06 5.92
C ILE A 232 -5.52 4.88 6.58
N GLU A 233 -5.90 4.59 7.82
CA GLU A 233 -6.98 5.30 8.53
C GLU A 233 -6.71 6.81 8.58
N VAL A 234 -5.49 7.19 8.97
CA VAL A 234 -5.08 8.60 9.05
C VAL A 234 -5.14 9.26 7.68
N GLY A 235 -4.66 8.59 6.63
CA GLY A 235 -4.73 9.09 5.27
C GLY A 235 -6.18 9.28 4.79
N GLN A 236 -7.08 8.33 5.08
CA GLN A 236 -8.48 8.41 4.67
C GLN A 236 -9.17 9.58 5.37
N LEU A 237 -8.97 9.72 6.67
CA LEU A 237 -9.50 10.85 7.44
C LEU A 237 -8.92 12.18 6.98
N ALA A 238 -7.63 12.23 6.60
CA ALA A 238 -7.02 13.43 6.04
C ALA A 238 -7.67 13.83 4.70
N ILE A 239 -7.89 12.88 3.78
CA ILE A 239 -8.62 13.12 2.53
C ILE A 239 -10.02 13.66 2.81
N VAL A 240 -10.76 13.03 3.74
CA VAL A 240 -12.09 13.47 4.16
C VAL A 240 -12.06 14.92 4.66
N VAL A 241 -11.11 15.27 5.53
CA VAL A 241 -10.99 16.62 6.10
C VAL A 241 -10.68 17.64 5.00
N VAL A 242 -9.73 17.33 4.10
CA VAL A 242 -9.35 18.21 2.98
C VAL A 242 -10.55 18.44 2.05
N VAL A 243 -11.26 17.37 1.64
CA VAL A 243 -12.40 17.48 0.73
C VAL A 243 -13.55 18.27 1.38
N LEU A 244 -13.89 17.97 2.64
CA LEU A 244 -14.94 18.72 3.35
C LEU A 244 -14.54 20.18 3.59
N GLY A 245 -13.26 20.46 3.84
CA GLY A 245 -12.72 21.82 3.97
C GLY A 245 -12.85 22.61 2.67
N LEU A 246 -12.43 22.02 1.54
CA LEU A 246 -12.57 22.61 0.21
C LEU A 246 -14.04 22.87 -0.14
N LEU A 247 -14.94 21.92 0.12
CA LEU A 247 -16.38 22.09 -0.09
C LEU A 247 -16.96 23.20 0.80
N GLY A 248 -16.46 23.36 2.02
CA GLY A 248 -16.86 24.43 2.93
C GLY A 248 -16.41 25.83 2.49
N LEU A 249 -15.32 25.94 1.73
CA LEU A 249 -14.86 27.20 1.14
C LEU A 249 -15.73 27.65 -0.05
N VAL A 250 -16.39 26.71 -0.72
CA VAL A 250 -17.28 27.03 -1.85
C VAL A 250 -18.62 27.58 -1.33
N ARG A 251 -18.73 28.91 -1.26
CA ARG A 251 -19.92 29.63 -0.75
C ARG A 251 -21.13 29.62 -1.69
N TYR A 252 -21.00 29.10 -2.90
CA TYR A 252 -22.06 29.13 -3.91
C TYR A 252 -22.90 27.85 -3.86
N LYS A 253 -24.23 28.00 -3.97
CA LYS A 253 -25.13 26.86 -4.21
C LYS A 253 -24.82 26.26 -5.57
N ILE A 254 -23.95 25.26 -5.60
CA ILE A 254 -23.64 24.51 -6.81
C ILE A 254 -24.91 23.79 -7.26
N ALA A 255 -25.24 23.90 -8.56
CA ALA A 255 -26.38 23.20 -9.14
C ALA A 255 -26.20 21.68 -8.97
N ARG A 256 -27.28 20.96 -8.65
CA ARG A 256 -27.26 19.50 -8.45
C ARG A 256 -26.58 18.74 -9.61
N ARG A 257 -26.75 19.21 -10.86
CA ARG A 257 -26.11 18.62 -12.06
C ARG A 257 -24.57 18.68 -12.00
N ILE A 258 -24.00 19.73 -11.42
CA ILE A 258 -22.55 19.86 -11.25
C ILE A 258 -22.06 18.94 -10.12
N GLN A 259 -22.85 18.78 -9.05
CA GLN A 259 -22.55 17.86 -7.95
C GLN A 259 -22.56 16.38 -8.40
N THR A 260 -23.30 16.03 -9.44
CA THR A 260 -23.32 14.65 -9.97
C THR A 260 -22.17 14.33 -10.93
N LEU A 261 -21.45 15.34 -11.45
CA LEU A 261 -20.35 15.12 -12.41
C LEU A 261 -19.23 14.23 -11.84
N PRO A 262 -18.75 14.44 -10.60
CA PRO A 262 -17.75 13.55 -10.00
C PRO A 262 -18.24 12.11 -9.89
N VAL A 263 -19.52 11.88 -9.58
CA VAL A 263 -20.09 10.54 -9.48
C VAL A 263 -20.07 9.81 -10.82
N TYR A 264 -20.40 10.50 -11.92
CA TYR A 264 -20.29 9.93 -13.27
C TYR A 264 -18.84 9.65 -13.66
N PHE A 265 -17.92 10.55 -13.33
CA PHE A 265 -16.49 10.36 -13.62
C PHE A 265 -15.91 9.15 -12.88
N VAL A 266 -16.19 9.04 -11.59
CA VAL A 266 -15.74 7.92 -10.76
C VAL A 266 -16.38 6.61 -11.21
N GLY A 267 -17.70 6.60 -11.42
CA GLY A 267 -18.40 5.42 -11.93
C GLY A 267 -17.92 4.97 -13.31
N GLY A 268 -17.64 5.90 -14.22
CA GLY A 268 -17.09 5.61 -15.55
C GLY A 268 -15.68 5.02 -15.49
N THR A 269 -14.80 5.62 -14.68
CA THR A 269 -13.42 5.12 -14.47
C THR A 269 -13.44 3.71 -13.85
N ALA A 270 -14.25 3.51 -12.81
CA ALA A 270 -14.37 2.20 -12.17
C ALA A 270 -14.99 1.14 -13.09
N SER A 271 -15.94 1.52 -13.96
CA SER A 271 -16.51 0.61 -14.95
C SER A 271 -15.46 0.18 -15.98
N TYR A 272 -14.62 1.11 -16.43
CA TYR A 272 -13.49 0.80 -17.31
C TYR A 272 -12.53 -0.20 -16.64
N TRP A 273 -12.07 0.08 -15.42
CA TRP A 273 -11.19 -0.84 -14.68
C TRP A 273 -11.82 -2.21 -14.46
N PHE A 274 -13.10 -2.26 -14.13
CA PHE A 274 -13.82 -3.53 -13.98
C PHE A 274 -13.78 -4.35 -15.26
N LEU A 275 -14.11 -3.75 -16.40
CA LEU A 275 -14.10 -4.43 -17.70
C LEU A 275 -12.69 -4.88 -18.10
N GLU A 276 -11.68 -4.04 -17.86
CA GLU A 276 -10.27 -4.36 -18.09
C GLU A 276 -9.83 -5.58 -17.28
N ARG A 277 -10.19 -5.66 -15.99
CA ARG A 277 -9.85 -6.80 -15.14
C ARG A 277 -10.61 -8.07 -15.51
N ILE A 278 -11.90 -7.96 -15.84
CA ILE A 278 -12.68 -9.08 -16.35
C ILE A 278 -12.08 -9.61 -17.66
N TRP A 279 -11.65 -8.72 -18.55
CA TRP A 279 -10.96 -9.10 -19.79
C TRP A 279 -9.69 -9.91 -19.51
N LEU A 280 -8.82 -9.43 -18.61
CA LEU A 280 -7.59 -10.14 -18.22
C LEU A 280 -7.87 -11.52 -17.59
N ILE A 281 -8.98 -11.66 -16.86
CA ILE A 281 -9.40 -12.95 -16.28
C ILE A 281 -9.87 -13.92 -17.37
N LEU A 282 -10.63 -13.44 -18.35
CA LEU A 282 -11.23 -14.27 -19.40
C LEU A 282 -10.24 -14.61 -20.53
N ILE A 283 -9.28 -13.73 -20.80
CA ILE A 283 -8.31 -13.87 -21.89
C ILE A 283 -6.90 -13.65 -21.33
N PRO A 284 -6.36 -14.62 -20.56
CA PRO A 284 -5.06 -14.49 -19.90
C PRO A 284 -3.85 -14.61 -20.86
N ALA A 285 -4.05 -14.70 -22.17
CA ALA A 285 -3.03 -15.16 -23.14
C ALA A 285 -2.74 -14.19 -24.30
N LEU A 286 -2.88 -12.87 -24.08
CA LEU A 286 -2.35 -11.82 -24.97
C LEU A 286 -1.41 -10.90 -24.20
#